data_AF-A0A1G7UNP8-F1
#
_entry.id   AF-A0A1G7UNP8-F1
#
_cell.length_a   1.000
_cell.length_b   1.000
_cell.length_c   1.000
_cell.angle_alpha   90.00
_cell.angle_beta   90.00
_cell.angle_gamma   90.00
#
_symmetry.space_group_name_H-M   'P 1'
#
loop_
_entity.id
_entity.type
_entity.pdbx_description
1 polymer ?
#
loop_
_entity_poly.entity_id
_entity_poly.type
_entity_poly.pdbx_seq_one_letter_code
_entity_poly.pdbx_strand_id
1 'polypeptide(L)'
;QENKDYYNLMFIVEEPTKMPEDGGFKIAQEAIDRLASVVKACQQQGRFKDMDTEDLTFMILSAMHGICALFCKDRTTSFVNKTNEELMHNGYECFVALLEKS
;
A
#
# COMPACT_ATOMS: atom_id res chain seq x y z
N GLN A 1 -8.83 12.33 11.61
CA GLN A 1 -9.01 11.17 12.53
C GLN A 1 -9.73 10.00 11.85
N GLU A 2 -10.84 10.21 11.13
CA GLU A 2 -11.78 9.14 10.73
C GLU A 2 -11.21 7.99 9.87
N ASN A 3 -10.15 8.19 9.08
CA ASN A 3 -9.64 7.12 8.19
C ASN A 3 -8.72 6.07 8.85
N LYS A 4 -8.15 6.35 10.04
CA LYS A 4 -7.22 5.41 10.70
C LYS A 4 -7.93 4.15 11.18
N ASP A 5 -9.13 4.30 11.71
CA ASP A 5 -9.91 3.20 12.27
C ASP A 5 -10.48 2.31 11.17
N TYR A 6 -10.95 2.89 10.06
CA TYR A 6 -11.36 2.13 8.87
C TYR A 6 -10.21 1.35 8.25
N TYR A 7 -9.02 1.96 8.12
CA TYR A 7 -7.85 1.24 7.60
C TYR A 7 -7.43 0.08 8.51
N ASN A 8 -7.43 0.32 9.83
CA ASN A 8 -7.17 -0.72 10.81
C ASN A 8 -8.16 -1.89 10.71
N LEU A 9 -9.46 -1.59 10.58
CA LEU A 9 -10.52 -2.60 10.44
C LEU A 9 -10.43 -3.37 9.12
N MET A 10 -10.09 -2.70 8.02
CA MET A 10 -10.12 -3.30 6.68
C MET A 10 -8.85 -4.10 6.35
N PHE A 11 -7.72 -3.81 7.00
CA PHE A 11 -6.42 -4.38 6.61
C PHE A 11 -5.52 -4.88 7.75
N ILE A 12 -5.85 -4.63 9.02
CA ILE A 12 -4.95 -4.97 10.15
C ILE A 12 -5.61 -5.88 11.19
N VAL A 13 -6.92 -5.74 11.44
CA VAL A 13 -7.62 -6.64 12.35
C VAL A 13 -7.69 -8.01 11.70
N GLU A 14 -7.00 -9.01 12.28
CA GLU A 14 -7.21 -10.41 11.93
C GLU A 14 -8.68 -10.75 12.18
N GLU A 15 -9.39 -11.17 11.14
CA GLU A 15 -10.75 -11.63 11.33
C GLU A 15 -10.79 -12.90 12.17
N PRO A 16 -11.79 -13.03 13.06
CA PRO A 16 -12.01 -14.28 13.77
C PRO A 16 -12.42 -15.36 12.77
N THR A 17 -11.43 -16.16 12.36
CA THR A 17 -11.52 -17.48 11.72
C THR A 17 -12.86 -17.78 11.02
N LYS A 18 -12.85 -17.67 9.68
CA LYS A 18 -13.90 -18.00 8.69
C LYS A 18 -14.64 -16.79 8.13
N MET A 19 -14.00 -16.08 7.20
CA MET A 19 -14.73 -15.32 6.21
C MET A 19 -15.32 -16.29 5.16
N PRO A 20 -16.58 -16.12 4.72
CA PRO A 20 -17.13 -16.90 3.60
C PRO A 20 -16.31 -16.62 2.35
N GLU A 21 -16.04 -17.66 1.54
CA GLU A 21 -15.26 -17.59 0.29
C GLU A 21 -15.82 -16.59 -0.75
N ASP A 22 -17.01 -16.03 -0.53
CA ASP A 22 -17.70 -15.18 -1.47
C ASP A 22 -18.22 -13.89 -0.80
N GLY A 23 -17.35 -12.88 -0.66
CA GLY A 23 -17.82 -11.50 -0.43
C GLY A 23 -16.90 -10.55 0.34
N GLY A 24 -15.99 -11.05 1.17
CA GLY A 24 -15.24 -10.21 2.11
C GLY A 24 -14.19 -9.28 1.52
N PHE A 25 -13.72 -9.55 0.30
CA PHE A 25 -12.53 -8.89 -0.26
C PHE A 25 -12.68 -8.49 -1.74
N LYS A 26 -13.91 -8.33 -2.26
CA LYS A 26 -14.13 -7.91 -3.67
C LYS A 26 -13.57 -6.51 -3.96
N ILE A 27 -13.69 -5.59 -3.00
CA ILE A 27 -13.12 -4.23 -3.11
C ILE A 27 -11.60 -4.27 -3.20
N ALA A 28 -10.96 -5.17 -2.45
CA ALA A 28 -9.52 -5.31 -2.48
C ALA A 28 -9.02 -5.96 -3.77
N GLN A 29 -9.75 -6.94 -4.31
CA GLN A 29 -9.40 -7.54 -5.61
C GLN A 29 -9.52 -6.51 -6.74
N GLU A 30 -10.61 -5.73 -6.79
CA GLU A 30 -10.77 -4.67 -7.79
C GLU A 30 -9.67 -3.61 -7.71
N ALA A 31 -9.24 -3.24 -6.50
CA ALA A 31 -8.14 -2.31 -6.29
C ALA A 31 -6.80 -2.89 -6.77
N ILE A 32 -6.54 -4.17 -6.49
CA ILE A 32 -5.35 -4.89 -6.96
C ILE A 32 -5.34 -4.96 -8.48
N ASP A 33 -6.44 -5.38 -9.09
CA ASP A 33 -6.57 -5.51 -10.55
C ASP A 33 -6.37 -4.15 -11.23
N ARG A 34 -6.93 -3.09 -10.63
CA ARG A 34 -6.74 -1.73 -11.13
C ARG A 34 -5.28 -1.30 -11.04
N LEU A 35 -4.60 -1.57 -9.93
CA LEU A 35 -3.17 -1.24 -9.79
C LEU A 35 -2.31 -2.01 -10.80
N ALA A 36 -2.57 -3.31 -10.97
CA ALA A 36 -1.89 -4.13 -11.97
C ALA A 36 -2.09 -3.59 -13.39
N SER A 37 -3.29 -3.11 -13.72
CA SER A 37 -3.57 -2.49 -15.02
C SER A 37 -2.72 -1.23 -15.26
N VAL A 38 -2.50 -0.43 -14.20
CA VAL A 38 -1.68 0.80 -14.27
C VAL A 38 -0.21 0.45 -14.43
N VAL A 39 0.29 -0.53 -13.66
CA VAL A 39 1.67 -1.04 -13.82
C VAL A 39 1.92 -1.50 -15.25
N LYS A 40 0.99 -2.29 -15.81
CA LYS A 40 1.09 -2.75 -17.20
C LYS A 40 1.08 -1.60 -18.20
N ALA A 41 0.26 -0.57 -18.00
CA ALA A 41 0.24 0.62 -18.85
C ALA A 41 1.55 1.42 -18.77
N CYS A 42 2.21 1.46 -17.61
CA CYS A 42 3.55 2.04 -17.47
C CYS A 42 4.62 1.19 -18.20
N GLN A 43 4.53 -0.14 -18.11
CA GLN A 43 5.42 -1.05 -18.83
C GLN A 43 5.30 -0.90 -20.35
N GLN A 44 4.08 -0.71 -20.87
CA GLN A 44 3.84 -0.43 -22.29
C GLN A 44 4.49 0.88 -22.75
N GLN A 45 4.72 1.84 -21.85
CA GLN A 45 5.42 3.10 -22.12
C GLN A 45 6.94 2.97 -21.91
N GLY A 46 7.45 1.78 -21.64
CA GLY A 46 8.87 1.49 -21.48
C GLY A 46 9.43 1.75 -20.08
N ARG A 47 8.58 1.91 -19.06
CA ARG A 47 8.97 1.99 -17.64
C ARG A 47 8.99 0.61 -17.00
N PHE A 48 9.61 0.46 -15.82
CA PHE A 48 9.59 -0.79 -15.05
C PHE A 48 10.01 -2.03 -15.86
N LYS A 49 11.05 -1.86 -16.70
CA LYS A 49 11.56 -2.95 -17.54
C LYS A 49 12.09 -4.09 -16.68
N ASP A 50 11.93 -5.31 -17.17
CA ASP A 50 12.41 -6.55 -16.55
C ASP A 50 11.78 -6.87 -15.17
N MET A 51 10.74 -6.15 -14.77
CA MET A 51 9.95 -6.44 -13.58
C MET A 51 8.66 -7.18 -13.97
N ASP A 52 8.32 -8.24 -13.24
CA ASP A 52 7.02 -8.89 -13.40
C ASP A 52 5.88 -7.96 -12.92
N THR A 53 4.75 -7.98 -13.64
CA THR A 53 3.62 -7.09 -13.34
C THR A 53 2.99 -7.41 -11.98
N GLU A 54 2.83 -8.68 -11.63
CA GLU A 54 2.21 -9.10 -10.36
C GLU A 54 3.14 -8.82 -9.18
N ASP A 55 4.42 -9.17 -9.32
CA ASP A 55 5.43 -8.90 -8.29
C ASP A 55 5.55 -7.39 -7.99
N LEU A 56 5.60 -6.56 -9.04
CA LEU A 56 5.68 -5.10 -8.88
C LEU A 56 4.40 -4.52 -8.29
N THR A 57 3.23 -5.04 -8.69
CA THR A 57 1.94 -4.64 -8.12
C THR A 57 1.91 -4.93 -6.61
N PHE A 58 2.30 -6.14 -6.22
CA PHE A 58 2.36 -6.55 -4.82
C PHE A 58 3.36 -5.70 -4.03
N MET A 59 4.53 -5.39 -4.60
CA MET A 59 5.53 -4.53 -3.97
C MET A 59 4.99 -3.12 -3.72
N ILE A 60 4.37 -2.48 -4.74
CA ILE A 60 3.79 -1.14 -4.62
C ILE A 60 2.72 -1.12 -3.52
N LEU A 61 1.83 -2.10 -3.56
CA LEU A 61 0.76 -2.27 -2.58
C LEU A 61 1.33 -2.47 -1.16
N SER A 62 2.37 -3.29 -1.02
CA SER A 62 3.04 -3.54 0.27
C SER A 62 3.69 -2.28 0.83
N ALA A 63 4.35 -1.48 0.00
CA ALA A 63 4.96 -0.23 0.43
C ALA A 63 3.91 0.77 0.92
N MET A 64 2.83 0.97 0.15
CA MET A 64 1.71 1.83 0.54
C MET A 64 1.05 1.33 1.84
N HIS A 65 0.77 0.03 1.94
CA HIS A 65 0.16 -0.53 3.14
C HIS A 65 1.07 -0.41 4.36
N GLY A 66 2.37 -0.61 4.20
CA GLY A 66 3.36 -0.47 5.27
C GLY A 66 3.39 0.96 5.83
N ILE A 67 3.42 1.97 4.96
CA ILE A 67 3.39 3.39 5.36
C ILE A 67 2.10 3.69 6.15
N CYS A 68 0.95 3.29 5.61
CA CYS A 68 -0.35 3.49 6.27
C CYS A 68 -0.45 2.74 7.61
N ALA A 69 0.01 1.48 7.68
CA ALA A 69 -0.06 0.67 8.89
C ALA A 69 0.83 1.24 10.01
N LEU A 70 2.06 1.66 9.68
CA LEU A 70 2.95 2.32 10.64
C LEU A 70 2.35 3.63 11.17
N PHE A 71 1.73 4.42 10.29
CA PHE A 71 1.06 5.66 10.65
C PHE A 71 -0.20 5.45 11.51
N CYS A 72 -1.05 4.48 11.14
CA CYS A 72 -2.33 4.23 11.81
C CYS A 72 -2.17 3.59 13.20
N LYS A 73 -1.06 2.87 13.43
CA LYS A 73 -0.76 2.21 14.72
C LYS A 73 0.22 3.01 15.60
N ASP A 74 0.56 4.24 15.21
CA ASP A 74 1.59 5.06 15.86
C ASP A 74 2.90 4.28 16.11
N ARG A 75 3.26 3.38 15.19
CA ARG A 75 4.49 2.55 15.27
C ARG A 75 5.73 3.28 14.74
N THR A 76 5.67 4.60 14.69
CA THR A 76 6.75 5.49 14.27
C THR A 76 7.49 6.13 15.44
N THR A 77 7.13 5.78 16.68
CA THR A 77 7.69 6.35 17.93
C THR A 77 9.20 6.13 18.09
N SER A 78 9.78 5.15 17.41
CA SER A 78 11.24 4.93 17.38
C SER A 78 12.01 6.01 16.61
N PHE A 79 11.33 6.82 15.80
CA PHE A 79 11.93 7.92 15.04
C PHE A 79 11.87 9.21 15.86
N VAL A 80 12.97 9.55 16.54
CA VAL A 80 13.03 10.66 17.51
C VAL A 80 12.96 12.08 16.93
N ASN A 81 13.27 12.26 15.64
CA ASN A 81 13.42 13.59 15.02
C ASN A 81 12.29 13.95 14.05
N LYS A 82 11.25 13.12 13.93
CA LYS A 82 10.15 13.32 12.99
C LYS A 82 8.83 12.93 13.63
N THR A 83 7.80 13.72 13.36
CA THR A 83 6.43 13.39 13.71
C THR A 83 5.91 12.22 12.86
N ASN A 84 4.85 11.56 13.34
CA ASN A 84 4.19 10.48 12.61
C ASN A 84 3.67 10.96 11.24
N GLU A 85 3.14 12.19 11.17
CA GLU A 85 2.67 12.81 9.92
C GLU A 85 3.81 13.10 8.95
N GLU A 86 4.94 13.63 9.43
CA GLU A 86 6.13 13.83 8.60
C GLU A 86 6.68 12.52 8.06
N LEU A 87 6.65 11.43 8.83
CA LEU A 87 7.11 10.13 8.36
C LEU A 87 6.18 9.53 7.32
N MET A 88 4.86 9.67 7.51
CA MET A 88 3.87 9.24 6.52
C MET A 88 4.03 10.00 5.20
N HIS A 89 4.03 11.33 5.26
CA HIS A 89 4.11 12.17 4.08
C HIS A 89 5.46 12.03 3.37
N ASN A 90 6.58 12.24 4.08
CA ASN A 90 7.91 12.17 3.46
C ASN A 90 8.24 10.74 3.03
N GLY A 91 7.75 9.71 3.74
CA GLY A 91 7.92 8.31 3.34
C GLY A 91 7.21 8.01 2.02
N TYR A 92 6.00 8.54 1.85
CA TYR A 92 5.27 8.46 0.59
C TYR A 92 5.98 9.21 -0.55
N GLU A 93 6.44 10.44 -0.33
CA GLU A 93 7.20 11.21 -1.33
C GLU A 93 8.48 10.48 -1.75
N CYS A 94 9.22 9.89 -0.80
CA CYS A 94 10.37 9.05 -1.10
C CYS A 94 9.99 7.85 -1.98
N PHE A 95 8.86 7.19 -1.69
CA PHE A 95 8.38 6.06 -2.47
C PHE A 95 8.02 6.48 -3.90
N VAL A 96 7.30 7.60 -4.08
CA VAL A 96 6.99 8.17 -5.40
C VAL A 96 8.28 8.48 -6.17
N ALA A 97 9.24 9.16 -5.54
CA ALA A 97 10.51 9.50 -6.18
C ALA A 97 11.34 8.26 -6.60
N LEU A 98 11.20 7.12 -5.90
CA LEU A 98 11.81 5.85 -6.32
C LEU A 98 11.12 5.28 -7.55
N LEU A 99 9.79 5.32 -7.58
CA LEU A 99 9.01 4.87 -8.72
C LEU A 99 9.30 5.73 -9.95
N GLU A 100 9.39 7.06 -9.83
CA GLU A 100 9.70 7.98 -10.94
C GLU A 100 11.04 7.72 -11.64
N LYS A 101 12.01 7.18 -10.91
CA LYS A 101 13.34 6.83 -11.44
C LYS A 101 13.37 5.47 -12.15
N SER A 102 12.29 4.70 -12.06
CA SER A 102 12.16 3.32 -12.57
C SER A 102 11.32 3.23 -13.85
#